data_AF-A0A964K879-F1
#
_entry.id   AF-A0A964K879-F1
#
_cell.length_a   1.000
_cell.length_b   1.000
_cell.length_c   1.000
_cell.angle_alpha   90.00
_cell.angle_beta   90.00
_cell.angle_gamma   90.00
#
_symmetry.space_group_name_H-M   'P 1'
#
loop_
_entity.id
_entity.type
_entity.pdbx_description
1 polymer ?
#
loop_
_entity_poly.entity_id
_entity_poly.type
_entity_poly.pdbx_seq_one_letter_code
_entity_poly.pdbx_strand_id
1 'polypeptide(L)'
;MVLGILVGVLMGAYRRFECIVDPFINALYSTPNVALIPLLVLWLGLGLAAKIAIVFLVAFFPVVISTYSGVKNISGSLVEIGRAFGLNELQVFRKIILPGSIPFIATGVRLAVGRAVVGMVVGEFFTAISGLGGMIIKYSNNFATDRMFVPIIVLAVFGVLLTEAVKIFERKVAPWKETERMTF
;
A
#
# COMPACT_ATOMS: atom_id res chain seq x y z
N MET A 1 4.17 5.36 2.02
CA MET A 1 4.31 4.97 0.60
C MET A 1 5.76 5.02 0.13
N VAL A 2 6.44 6.17 0.17
CA VAL A 2 7.85 6.31 -0.27
C VAL A 2 8.77 5.24 0.33
N LEU A 3 8.71 5.03 1.64
CA LEU A 3 9.47 3.96 2.32
C LEU A 3 9.17 2.57 1.78
N GLY A 4 7.90 2.26 1.50
CA GLY A 4 7.51 0.96 0.95
C GLY A 4 8.03 0.75 -0.46
N ILE A 5 8.02 1.80 -1.29
CA ILE A 5 8.61 1.77 -2.65
C ILE A 5 10.11 1.53 -2.54
N LEU A 6 10.81 2.29 -1.70
CA LEU A 6 12.25 2.15 -1.51
C LEU A 6 12.62 0.74 -1.05
N VAL A 7 11.96 0.21 -0.02
CA VAL A 7 12.21 -1.14 0.49
C VAL A 7 11.90 -2.19 -0.58
N GLY A 8 10.75 -2.11 -1.26
CA GLY A 8 10.38 -3.05 -2.30
C GLY A 8 11.34 -3.04 -3.49
N VAL A 9 11.83 -1.86 -3.90
CA VAL A 9 12.85 -1.72 -4.94
C VAL A 9 14.17 -2.34 -4.50
N LEU A 10 14.62 -2.06 -3.27
CA LEU A 10 15.87 -2.62 -2.75
C LEU A 10 15.81 -4.15 -2.62
N MET A 11 14.66 -4.69 -2.17
CA MET A 11 14.42 -6.14 -2.13
C MET A 11 14.45 -6.75 -3.53
N GLY A 12 13.86 -6.08 -4.51
CA GLY A 12 13.85 -6.61 -5.88
C GLY A 12 15.21 -6.53 -6.57
N ALA A 13 15.98 -5.48 -6.30
CA ALA A 13 17.26 -5.22 -6.96
C ALA A 13 18.44 -5.97 -6.32
N TYR A 14 18.43 -6.22 -5.00
CA TYR A 14 19.56 -6.79 -4.28
C TYR A 14 19.19 -8.09 -3.55
N ARG A 15 19.64 -9.22 -4.09
CA ARG A 15 19.40 -10.56 -3.53
C ARG A 15 19.83 -10.71 -2.06
N ARG A 16 20.92 -10.06 -1.64
CA ARG A 16 21.34 -10.07 -0.22
C ARG A 16 20.35 -9.35 0.68
N PHE A 17 19.83 -8.21 0.24
CA PHE A 17 18.84 -7.44 0.99
C PHE A 17 17.51 -8.17 1.05
N GLU A 18 17.09 -8.79 -0.06
CA GLU A 18 15.95 -9.70 -0.14
C GLU A 18 16.02 -10.81 0.91
N CYS A 19 17.10 -11.61 0.91
CA CYS A 19 17.24 -12.72 1.85
C CYS A 19 17.17 -12.31 3.32
N ILE A 20 17.61 -11.09 3.65
CA ILE A 20 17.57 -10.57 5.02
C ILE A 20 16.16 -10.06 5.34
N VAL A 21 15.54 -9.29 4.45
CA VAL A 21 14.32 -8.51 4.75
C VAL A 21 13.03 -9.30 4.47
N ASP A 22 13.04 -10.21 3.49
CA ASP A 22 11.86 -10.98 3.07
C ASP A 22 11.20 -11.79 4.22
N PRO A 23 11.96 -12.50 5.09
CA PRO A 23 11.35 -13.20 6.22
C PRO A 23 10.61 -12.25 7.18
N PHE A 24 11.14 -11.05 7.44
CA PHE A 24 10.50 -10.07 8.31
C PHE A 24 9.27 -9.45 7.67
N ILE A 25 9.33 -9.13 6.37
CA ILE A 25 8.18 -8.60 5.63
C ILE A 25 7.05 -9.63 5.62
N ASN A 26 7.35 -10.90 5.33
CA ASN A 26 6.34 -11.96 5.31
C ASN A 26 5.79 -12.26 6.70
N ALA A 27 6.63 -12.29 7.75
CA ALA A 27 6.18 -12.51 9.13
C ALA A 27 5.27 -11.36 9.61
N LEU A 28 5.68 -10.11 9.41
CA LEU A 28 4.88 -8.94 9.78
C LEU A 28 3.61 -8.83 8.96
N TYR A 29 3.67 -9.16 7.67
CA TYR A 29 2.49 -9.15 6.80
C TYR A 29 1.46 -10.23 7.19
N SER A 30 1.94 -11.40 7.60
CA SER A 30 1.09 -12.51 8.06
C SER A 30 0.55 -12.29 9.48
N THR A 31 1.18 -11.40 10.25
CA THR A 31 0.70 -11.02 11.56
C THR A 31 -0.63 -10.25 11.41
N PRO A 32 -1.67 -10.55 12.20
CA PRO A 32 -2.90 -9.78 12.17
C PRO A 32 -2.62 -8.33 12.61
N ASN A 33 -2.45 -7.41 11.65
CA ASN A 33 -2.16 -6.00 11.94
C ASN A 33 -3.18 -5.37 12.90
N VAL A 34 -4.42 -5.86 12.91
CA VAL A 34 -5.48 -5.43 13.82
C VAL A 34 -5.11 -5.68 15.29
N ALA A 35 -4.40 -6.78 15.59
CA ALA A 35 -3.97 -7.11 16.94
C ALA A 35 -2.86 -6.18 17.47
N LEU A 36 -2.13 -5.50 16.58
CA LEU A 36 -1.09 -4.54 16.96
C LEU A 36 -1.67 -3.16 17.31
N ILE A 37 -2.91 -2.89 16.92
CA ILE A 37 -3.54 -1.58 17.10
C ILE A 37 -3.63 -1.17 18.57
N PRO A 38 -4.15 -1.99 19.51
CA PRO A 38 -4.19 -1.62 20.92
C PRO A 38 -2.82 -1.32 21.50
N LEU A 39 -1.77 -2.04 21.06
CA LEU A 39 -0.40 -1.81 21.49
C LEU A 39 0.12 -0.45 21.00
N LEU A 40 -0.12 -0.12 19.73
CA LEU A 40 0.24 1.19 19.17
C LEU A 40 -0.47 2.34 19.89
N VAL A 41 -1.74 2.16 20.23
CA VAL A 41 -2.52 3.14 21.00
C VAL A 41 -1.99 3.29 22.42
N LEU A 42 -1.59 2.18 23.06
CA LEU A 42 -1.00 2.22 24.40
C LEU A 42 0.34 2.97 24.42
N TRP A 43 1.19 2.75 23.41
CA TRP A 43 2.51 3.37 23.32
C TRP A 43 2.51 4.80 22.82
N LEU A 44 1.69 5.11 21.80
CA LEU A 44 1.67 6.41 21.12
C LEU A 44 0.53 7.32 21.61
N GLY A 45 -0.32 6.82 22.50
CA GLY A 45 -1.51 7.49 23.00
C GLY A 45 -2.68 7.49 22.02
N LEU A 46 -3.77 8.16 22.41
CA LEU A 46 -5.02 8.24 21.64
C LEU A 46 -4.99 9.32 20.53
N GLY A 47 -3.83 9.95 20.31
CA GLY A 47 -3.69 11.10 19.43
C GLY A 47 -3.48 10.75 17.96
N LEU A 48 -3.05 11.77 17.20
CA LEU A 48 -2.75 11.66 15.78
C LEU A 48 -1.61 10.64 15.51
N ALA A 49 -0.65 10.52 16.41
CA ALA A 49 0.50 9.62 16.26
C ALA A 49 0.08 8.16 16.09
N ALA A 50 -0.84 7.65 16.93
CA ALA A 50 -1.37 6.30 16.79
C ALA A 50 -2.12 6.11 15.47
N LYS A 51 -2.98 7.07 15.09
CA LYS A 51 -3.70 7.01 13.80
C LYS A 51 -2.74 6.91 12.61
N ILE A 52 -1.68 7.73 12.59
CA ILE A 52 -0.65 7.71 11.55
C ILE A 52 0.06 6.36 11.54
N ALA A 53 0.47 5.84 12.70
CA ALA A 53 1.16 4.56 12.79
C ALA A 53 0.31 3.39 12.28
N ILE A 54 -0.97 3.36 12.63
CA ILE A 54 -1.93 2.35 12.16
C ILE A 54 -2.06 2.43 10.64
N VAL A 55 -2.36 3.61 10.08
CA VAL A 55 -2.50 3.82 8.64
C VAL A 55 -1.21 3.44 7.90
N PHE A 56 -0.06 3.83 8.44
CA PHE A 56 1.24 3.46 7.90
C PHE A 56 1.40 1.94 7.83
N LEU A 57 1.12 1.23 8.93
CA LEU A 57 1.28 -0.22 9.02
C LEU A 57 0.45 -0.96 7.95
N VAL A 58 -0.83 -0.61 7.78
CA VAL A 58 -1.70 -1.28 6.79
C VAL A 58 -1.37 -0.89 5.35
N ALA A 59 -0.86 0.32 5.12
CA ALA A 59 -0.51 0.82 3.80
C ALA A 59 0.91 0.42 3.35
N PHE A 60 1.83 0.14 4.28
CA PHE A 60 3.24 -0.12 3.98
C PHE A 60 3.45 -1.42 3.19
N PHE A 61 2.94 -2.55 3.69
CA PHE A 61 3.20 -3.86 3.11
C PHE A 61 2.68 -4.05 1.68
N PRO A 62 1.45 -3.63 1.32
CA PRO A 62 0.99 -3.68 -0.08
C PRO A 62 1.96 -3.02 -1.06
N VAL A 63 2.51 -1.87 -0.68
CA VAL A 63 3.45 -1.11 -1.52
C VAL A 63 4.77 -1.87 -1.64
N VAL A 64 5.32 -2.36 -0.52
CA VAL A 64 6.57 -3.15 -0.54
C VAL A 64 6.41 -4.36 -1.45
N ILE A 65 5.40 -5.20 -1.18
CA ILE A 65 5.18 -6.46 -1.88
C ILE A 65 4.94 -6.21 -3.37
N SER A 66 4.05 -5.27 -3.72
CA SER A 66 3.74 -5.00 -5.12
C SER A 66 4.96 -4.44 -5.87
N THR A 67 5.71 -3.55 -5.23
CA THR A 67 6.94 -2.98 -5.83
C THR A 67 8.00 -4.06 -6.02
N TYR A 68 8.20 -4.90 -5.01
CA TYR A 68 9.11 -6.04 -5.04
C TYR A 68 8.76 -7.01 -6.19
N SER A 69 7.49 -7.42 -6.28
CA SER A 69 7.00 -8.26 -7.38
C SER A 69 7.19 -7.58 -8.74
N GLY A 70 6.96 -6.27 -8.82
CA GLY A 70 7.17 -5.50 -10.05
C GLY A 70 8.61 -5.50 -10.53
N VAL A 71 9.58 -5.39 -9.62
CA VAL A 71 11.00 -5.46 -9.96
C VAL A 71 11.39 -6.89 -10.38
N LYS A 72 10.89 -7.91 -9.68
CA LYS A 72 11.19 -9.33 -10.00
C LYS A 72 10.56 -9.82 -11.30
N ASN A 73 9.44 -9.24 -11.73
CA ASN A 73 8.74 -9.62 -12.96
C ASN A 73 9.40 -9.08 -14.24
N ILE A 74 10.43 -8.24 -14.12
CA ILE A 74 11.13 -7.70 -15.28
C ILE A 74 11.96 -8.81 -15.91
N SER A 75 11.77 -9.03 -17.21
CA SER A 75 12.41 -10.15 -17.90
C SER A 75 13.93 -10.03 -17.85
N GLY A 76 14.59 -11.13 -17.47
CA GLY A 76 16.06 -11.21 -17.48
C GLY A 76 16.65 -10.89 -18.85
N SER A 77 15.94 -11.28 -19.92
CA SER A 77 16.32 -10.97 -21.30
C SER A 77 16.39 -9.47 -21.59
N LEU A 78 15.45 -8.65 -21.07
CA LEU A 78 15.51 -7.20 -21.28
C LEU A 78 16.73 -6.59 -20.59
N VAL A 79 17.09 -7.11 -19.41
CA VAL A 79 18.30 -6.73 -18.67
C VAL A 79 19.57 -7.17 -19.42
N GLU A 80 19.61 -8.39 -19.96
CA GLU A 80 20.72 -8.92 -20.76
C GLU A 80 20.94 -8.12 -22.05
N ILE A 81 19.86 -7.77 -22.76
CA ILE A 81 19.92 -6.88 -23.92
C ILE A 81 20.51 -5.54 -23.51
N GLY A 82 20.02 -4.93 -22.42
CA GLY A 82 20.58 -3.69 -21.90
C GLY A 82 22.09 -3.77 -21.66
N ARG A 83 22.57 -4.85 -21.03
CA ARG A 83 24.00 -5.08 -20.79
C ARG A 83 24.79 -5.30 -22.10
N ALA A 84 24.22 -6.00 -23.08
CA ALA A 84 24.84 -6.19 -24.40
C ALA A 84 25.02 -4.86 -25.17
N PHE A 85 24.12 -3.90 -24.96
CA PHE A 85 24.24 -2.52 -25.46
C PHE A 85 25.16 -1.62 -24.60
N GLY A 86 25.90 -2.19 -23.65
CA GLY A 86 26.87 -1.47 -22.83
C GLY A 86 26.27 -0.68 -21.66
N LEU A 87 25.01 -0.94 -21.27
CA LEU A 87 24.46 -0.31 -20.08
C LEU A 87 25.17 -0.83 -18.81
N ASN A 88 25.63 0.09 -17.97
CA ASN A 88 26.11 -0.25 -16.63
C ASN A 88 24.94 -0.54 -15.67
N GLU A 89 25.22 -1.09 -14.48
CA GLU A 89 24.19 -1.49 -13.50
C GLU A 89 23.23 -0.34 -13.12
N LEU A 90 23.74 0.88 -12.97
CA LEU A 90 22.90 2.04 -12.65
C LEU A 90 21.98 2.42 -13.83
N GLN A 91 22.46 2.29 -15.06
CA GLN A 91 21.68 2.53 -16.25
C GLN A 91 20.63 1.44 -16.46
N VAL A 92 20.95 0.17 -16.25
CA VAL A 92 19.97 -0.93 -16.25
C VAL A 92 18.88 -0.64 -15.21
N PHE A 93 19.28 -0.25 -13.99
CA PHE A 93 18.33 0.09 -12.95
C PHE A 93 17.39 1.24 -13.36
N ARG A 94 17.94 2.38 -13.81
CA ARG A 94 17.15 3.59 -14.11
C ARG A 94 16.35 3.50 -15.41
N LYS A 95 16.83 2.77 -16.42
CA LYS A 95 16.21 2.72 -17.76
C LYS A 95 15.33 1.50 -17.98
N ILE A 96 15.56 0.41 -17.25
CA ILE A 96 14.83 -0.85 -17.44
C ILE A 96 14.03 -1.17 -16.17
N ILE A 97 14.73 -1.31 -15.04
CA ILE A 97 14.09 -1.83 -13.82
C ILE A 97 13.06 -0.86 -13.24
N LEU A 98 13.46 0.39 -13.03
CA LEU A 98 12.59 1.40 -12.43
C LEU A 98 11.36 1.69 -13.31
N PRO A 99 11.49 1.96 -14.63
CA PRO A 99 10.32 2.19 -15.49
C PRO A 99 9.42 0.96 -15.63
N GLY A 100 10.01 -0.25 -15.75
CA GLY A 100 9.26 -1.50 -15.86
C GLY A 100 8.45 -1.85 -14.60
N SER A 101 8.89 -1.39 -13.43
CA SER A 101 8.19 -1.62 -12.15
C SER A 101 7.12 -0.57 -11.82
N ILE A 102 7.06 0.57 -12.52
CA ILE A 102 6.06 1.64 -12.28
C ILE A 102 4.61 1.12 -12.25
N PRO A 103 4.14 0.28 -13.19
CA PRO A 103 2.76 -0.23 -13.17
C PRO A 103 2.42 -1.02 -11.91
N PHE A 104 3.40 -1.74 -11.36
CA PHE A 104 3.26 -2.53 -10.14
C PHE A 104 3.32 -1.64 -8.90
N ILE A 105 4.21 -0.64 -8.89
CA ILE A 105 4.26 0.39 -7.84
C ILE A 105 2.90 1.10 -7.74
N ALA A 106 2.33 1.51 -8.88
CA ALA A 106 1.04 2.16 -8.92
C ALA A 106 -0.09 1.26 -8.40
N THR A 107 -0.06 -0.02 -8.76
CA THR A 107 -1.00 -1.02 -8.23
C THR A 107 -0.86 -1.17 -6.71
N GLY A 108 0.36 -1.21 -6.20
CA GLY A 108 0.65 -1.27 -4.76
C GLY A 108 0.16 -0.02 -4.01
N VAL A 109 0.40 1.16 -4.58
CA VAL A 109 -0.10 2.44 -4.05
C VAL A 109 -1.64 2.44 -4.01
N ARG A 110 -2.30 1.97 -5.08
CA ARG A 110 -3.77 1.84 -5.13
C ARG A 110 -4.31 0.96 -4.01
N LEU A 111 -3.70 -0.21 -3.81
CA LEU A 111 -4.08 -1.12 -2.73
C LEU A 111 -3.84 -0.50 -1.35
N ALA A 112 -2.73 0.23 -1.20
CA ALA A 112 -2.39 0.93 0.02
C ALA A 112 -3.36 2.07 0.36
N VAL A 113 -3.85 2.83 -0.63
CA VAL A 113 -4.89 3.85 -0.41
C VAL A 113 -6.18 3.22 0.10
N GLY A 114 -6.65 2.14 -0.54
CA GLY A 114 -7.84 1.42 -0.09
C GLY A 114 -7.69 0.92 1.36
N ARG A 115 -6.53 0.33 1.69
CA ARG A 115 -6.23 -0.13 3.05
C ARG A 115 -6.02 1.01 4.06
N ALA A 116 -5.54 2.17 3.63
CA ALA A 116 -5.38 3.35 4.48
C ALA A 116 -6.72 3.89 4.98
N VAL A 117 -7.77 3.87 4.14
CA VAL A 117 -9.13 4.24 4.56
C VAL A 117 -9.64 3.28 5.63
N VAL A 118 -9.50 1.97 5.40
CA VAL A 118 -9.88 0.96 6.40
C VAL A 118 -9.08 1.15 7.69
N GLY A 119 -7.75 1.31 7.59
CA GLY A 119 -6.87 1.53 8.73
C GLY A 119 -7.19 2.78 9.53
N MET A 120 -7.58 3.86 8.86
CA MET A 120 -8.02 5.11 9.50
C MET A 120 -9.27 4.87 10.33
N VAL A 121 -10.30 4.24 9.76
CA VAL A 121 -11.56 3.92 10.46
C VAL A 121 -11.32 2.99 11.64
N VAL A 122 -10.52 1.93 11.44
CA VAL A 122 -10.18 1.00 12.54
C VAL A 122 -9.41 1.74 13.62
N GLY A 123 -8.45 2.61 13.27
CA GLY A 123 -7.76 3.43 14.25
C GLY A 123 -8.70 4.34 15.03
N GLU A 124 -9.73 4.89 14.40
CA GLU A 124 -10.76 5.67 15.08
C GLU A 124 -11.58 4.85 16.08
N PHE A 125 -11.78 3.55 15.87
CA PHE A 125 -12.49 2.70 16.84
C PHE A 125 -11.77 2.62 18.19
N PHE A 126 -10.44 2.63 18.18
CA PHE A 126 -9.63 2.49 19.40
C PHE A 126 -9.18 3.84 19.98
N THR A 127 -9.07 4.88 19.15
CA THR A 127 -8.50 6.17 19.57
C THR A 127 -9.53 7.26 19.78
N ALA A 128 -10.68 7.22 19.11
CA ALA A 128 -11.47 8.43 18.91
C ALA A 128 -12.68 8.54 19.85
N ILE A 129 -12.77 9.70 20.50
CA ILE A 129 -14.00 10.23 21.12
C ILE A 129 -14.88 10.91 20.03
N SER A 130 -14.31 11.26 18.86
CA SER A 130 -14.97 11.93 17.72
C SER A 130 -14.45 11.44 16.37
N GLY A 131 -15.27 11.50 15.31
CA GLY A 131 -14.94 10.98 13.96
C GLY A 131 -16.00 10.02 13.42
N LEU A 132 -15.92 9.64 12.15
CA LEU A 132 -16.89 8.72 11.53
C LEU A 132 -16.79 7.32 12.14
N GLY A 133 -15.57 6.84 12.44
CA GLY A 133 -15.38 5.58 13.14
C GLY A 133 -15.92 5.63 14.58
N GLY A 134 -15.73 6.74 15.29
CA GLY A 134 -16.30 6.95 16.62
C GLY A 134 -17.83 7.00 16.62
N MET A 135 -18.45 7.57 15.57
CA MET A 135 -19.90 7.55 15.39
C MET A 135 -20.43 6.12 15.21
N ILE A 136 -19.73 5.27 14.46
CA ILE A 136 -20.10 3.86 14.31
C ILE A 136 -20.13 3.16 15.67
N ILE A 137 -19.07 3.31 16.47
CA ILE A 137 -19.02 2.70 17.81
C ILE A 137 -20.11 3.27 18.72
N LYS A 138 -20.34 4.59 18.70
CA LYS A 138 -21.38 5.24 19.48
C LYS A 138 -22.78 4.72 19.13
N TYR A 139 -23.12 4.60 17.85
CA TYR A 139 -24.42 4.09 17.43
C TYR A 139 -24.55 2.58 17.65
N SER A 140 -23.46 1.82 17.47
CA SER A 140 -23.40 0.40 17.80
C SER A 140 -23.72 0.13 19.27
N ASN A 141 -23.11 0.90 20.19
CA ASN A 141 -23.35 0.76 21.63
C ASN A 141 -24.79 1.13 22.04
N ASN A 142 -25.48 1.94 21.24
CA ASN A 142 -26.89 2.33 21.46
C ASN A 142 -27.88 1.49 20.66
N PHE A 143 -27.41 0.47 19.93
CA PHE A 143 -28.23 -0.33 19.01
C PHE A 143 -29.02 0.50 17.97
N ALA A 144 -28.55 1.71 17.66
CA ALA A 144 -29.18 2.64 16.72
C ALA A 144 -28.69 2.34 15.29
N THR A 145 -29.13 1.22 14.73
CA THR A 145 -28.67 0.70 13.44
C THR A 145 -29.01 1.64 12.28
N ASP A 146 -30.17 2.30 12.33
CA ASP A 146 -30.61 3.34 11.39
C ASP A 146 -29.56 4.47 11.24
N ARG A 147 -29.06 4.97 12.37
CA ARG A 147 -28.04 6.03 12.41
C ARG A 147 -26.65 5.50 12.10
N MET A 148 -26.37 4.24 12.39
CA MET A 148 -25.08 3.59 12.10
C MET A 148 -24.80 3.48 10.60
N PHE A 149 -25.82 3.32 9.75
CA PHE A 149 -25.64 3.27 8.30
C PHE A 149 -25.10 4.57 7.71
N VAL A 150 -25.39 5.73 8.30
CA VAL A 150 -24.96 7.03 7.80
C VAL A 150 -23.42 7.13 7.69
N PRO A 151 -22.63 6.98 8.79
CA PRO A 151 -21.18 7.04 8.69
C PRO A 151 -20.59 5.90 7.84
N ILE A 152 -21.21 4.70 7.82
CA ILE A 152 -20.76 3.57 7.00
C ILE A 152 -20.85 3.91 5.51
N ILE A 153 -21.99 4.44 5.05
CA ILE A 153 -22.20 4.80 3.65
C ILE A 153 -21.26 5.95 3.26
N VAL A 154 -21.11 6.96 4.11
CA VAL A 154 -20.17 8.08 3.87
C VAL A 154 -18.74 7.57 3.70
N LEU A 155 -18.28 6.67 4.57
CA LEU A 155 -16.96 6.06 4.47
C LEU A 155 -16.81 5.19 3.22
N ALA A 156 -17.85 4.44 2.85
CA ALA A 156 -17.84 3.62 1.63
C ALA A 156 -17.70 4.49 0.37
N VAL A 157 -18.50 5.55 0.25
CA VAL A 157 -18.41 6.51 -0.86
C VAL A 157 -17.04 7.18 -0.87
N PHE A 158 -16.52 7.62 0.27
CA PHE A 158 -15.20 8.24 0.37
C PHE A 158 -14.07 7.28 -0.08
N GLY A 159 -14.13 6.02 0.37
CA GLY A 159 -13.18 4.99 -0.03
C GLY A 159 -13.20 4.70 -1.53
N VAL A 160 -14.39 4.63 -2.12
CA VAL A 160 -14.58 4.47 -3.58
C VAL A 160 -13.99 5.68 -4.32
N LEU A 161 -14.32 6.90 -3.92
CA LEU A 161 -13.81 8.12 -4.55
C LEU A 161 -12.28 8.20 -4.52
N LEU A 162 -11.66 7.90 -3.37
CA LEU A 162 -10.20 7.85 -3.25
C LEU A 162 -9.59 6.78 -4.16
N THR A 163 -10.21 5.60 -4.22
CA THR A 163 -9.71 4.49 -5.05
C THR A 163 -9.82 4.82 -6.54
N GLU A 164 -10.92 5.43 -6.98
CA GLU A 164 -11.10 5.88 -8.36
C GLU A 164 -10.15 7.03 -8.71
N ALA A 165 -9.93 7.99 -7.81
CA ALA A 165 -8.95 9.05 -8.02
C ALA A 165 -7.54 8.49 -8.26
N VAL A 166 -7.14 7.46 -7.49
CA VAL A 166 -5.84 6.80 -7.67
C VAL A 166 -5.80 6.00 -8.97
N LYS A 167 -6.89 5.34 -9.37
CA LYS A 167 -6.97 4.65 -10.69
C LYS A 167 -6.75 5.62 -11.84
N ILE A 168 -7.38 6.80 -11.80
CA ILE A 168 -7.23 7.85 -12.81
C ILE A 168 -5.78 8.34 -12.84
N PHE A 169 -5.15 8.51 -11.68
CA PHE A 169 -3.74 8.90 -11.58
C PHE A 169 -2.80 7.82 -12.13
N GLU A 170 -3.05 6.54 -11.83
CA GLU A 170 -2.27 5.41 -12.35
C GLU A 170 -2.27 5.37 -13.88
N ARG A 171 -3.43 5.58 -14.52
CA ARG A 171 -3.53 5.63 -15.99
C ARG A 171 -2.63 6.70 -16.62
N LYS A 172 -2.44 7.84 -15.94
CA LYS A 172 -1.55 8.90 -16.42
C LYS A 172 -0.06 8.57 -16.24
N VAL A 173 0.29 7.83 -15.19
CA VAL A 173 1.70 7.53 -14.83
C VAL A 173 2.21 6.27 -15.55
N ALA A 174 1.33 5.33 -15.89
CA ALA A 174 1.69 4.08 -16.56
C ALA A 174 0.78 3.78 -17.78
N PRO A 175 0.75 4.65 -18.81
CA PRO A 175 -0.11 4.47 -19.99
C PRO A 175 0.16 3.18 -20.77
N TRP A 176 1.38 2.65 -20.71
CA TRP A 176 1.79 1.43 -21.43
C TRP A 176 1.14 0.13 -20.91
N LYS A 177 0.53 0.15 -19.72
CA LYS A 177 -0.20 -1.01 -19.16
C LYS A 177 -1.45 -1.37 -19.98
N GLU A 178 -2.01 -0.42 -20.72
CA GLU A 178 -3.23 -0.62 -21.51
C GLU A 178 -2.94 -1.30 -22.86
N THR A 179 -1.71 -1.20 -23.37
CA THR A 179 -1.31 -1.80 -24.66
C THR A 179 -1.28 -3.34 -24.62
N GLU A 180 -0.93 -3.98 -23.49
CA GLU A 180 -0.89 -5.44 -23.37
C GLU A 180 -2.28 -6.11 -23.27
N ARG A 181 -3.33 -5.35 -22.92
CA ARG A 181 -4.71 -5.90 -22.91
C ARG A 181 -5.36 -5.96 -24.28
N MET A 182 -4.80 -5.28 -25.29
CA MET A 182 -5.34 -5.27 -26.65
C MET A 182 -4.72 -6.34 -27.56
N THR A 183 -3.74 -7.10 -27.07
CA THR A 183 -3.02 -8.14 -27.83
C THR A 183 -3.42 -9.58 -27.48
N PHE A 184 -4.55 -9.78 -26.80
CA PHE A 184 -5.13 -11.10 -26.53
C PHE A 184 -6.58 -11.18 -27.02
#